data_AF-A0A925WIJ1-F1
#
_entry.id   AF-A0A925WIJ1-F1
#
_cell.length_a   1.000
_cell.length_b   1.000
_cell.length_c   1.000
_cell.angle_alpha   90.00
_cell.angle_beta   90.00
_cell.angle_gamma   90.00
#
_symmetry.space_group_name_H-M   'P 1'
#
loop_
_entity.id
_entity.type
_entity.pdbx_description
1 polymer ?
#
loop_
_entity_poly.entity_id
_entity_poly.type
_entity_poly.pdbx_seq_one_letter_code
_entity_poly.pdbx_strand_id
1 'polypeptide(L)'
;MNRQRFLVFAFVVLVAIGGSSTYGGVEAQVAALESRGQFREAGQVLSGALTDAALGETERKQLAFELDRLERIRKDYPLTKGKLFGALQEAVRDLTEREFEGWIAEGRFDTREIDGERRFMGSSVNNLFFRHAELSARLLPPKDTAKHDLANWETCVSIKQAARKE
;
A
#
# COMPACT_ATOMS: atom_id res chain seq x y z
N MET A 1 26.32 -14.87 35.31
CA MET A 1 25.26 -13.87 35.58
C MET A 1 25.14 -13.02 34.32
N ASN A 2 24.06 -12.98 33.56
CA ASN A 2 22.66 -13.02 33.98
C ASN A 2 21.81 -13.68 32.88
N ARG A 3 20.93 -14.59 33.32
CA ARG A 3 19.96 -15.35 32.52
C ARG A 3 18.76 -14.46 32.19
N GLN A 4 18.33 -14.43 30.93
CA GLN A 4 16.95 -14.11 30.56
C GLN A 4 16.41 -15.31 29.78
N ARG A 5 15.76 -16.28 30.43
CA ARG A 5 14.31 -16.36 30.73
C ARG A 5 13.42 -16.22 29.49
N PHE A 6 13.31 -17.35 28.79
CA PHE A 6 12.12 -17.92 28.15
C PHE A 6 10.87 -17.05 28.05
N LEU A 7 10.38 -16.90 26.82
CA LEU A 7 8.96 -17.08 26.48
C LEU A 7 8.89 -17.76 25.10
N VAL A 8 8.81 -19.09 25.12
CA VAL A 8 8.44 -19.91 23.97
C VAL A 8 6.95 -19.72 23.78
N PHE A 9 6.54 -18.96 22.76
CA PHE A 9 5.15 -18.93 22.31
C PHE A 9 4.86 -20.27 21.64
N ALA A 10 4.20 -21.16 22.37
CA ALA A 10 3.66 -22.41 21.83
C ALA A 10 2.57 -22.06 20.80
N PHE A 11 2.92 -22.25 19.53
CA PHE A 11 2.00 -22.16 18.39
C PHE A 11 1.05 -23.36 18.45
N VAL A 12 -0.13 -23.17 19.04
CA VAL A 12 -1.21 -24.15 18.96
C VAL A 12 -1.79 -24.08 17.55
N VAL A 13 -1.25 -24.92 16.67
CA VAL A 13 -1.87 -25.21 15.37
C VAL A 13 -3.06 -26.11 15.63
N LEU A 14 -4.24 -25.52 15.72
CA LEU A 14 -5.47 -26.26 15.52
C LEU A 14 -5.57 -26.55 14.01
N VAL A 15 -5.06 -27.71 13.59
CA VAL A 15 -5.31 -28.22 12.24
C VAL A 15 -6.78 -28.60 12.17
N ALA A 16 -7.61 -27.66 11.72
CA ALA A 16 -8.91 -28.00 11.17
C ALA A 16 -8.63 -28.76 9.87
N ILE A 17 -8.83 -30.08 9.92
CA ILE A 17 -8.91 -30.93 8.74
C ILE A 17 -10.23 -30.57 8.04
N GLY A 18 -10.22 -29.45 7.32
CA GLY A 18 -11.17 -29.21 6.24
C GLY A 18 -10.67 -29.99 5.04
N GLY A 19 -11.51 -30.84 4.46
CA GLY A 19 -11.17 -31.60 3.26
C GLY A 19 -10.51 -30.71 2.22
N SER A 20 -9.52 -31.23 1.51
CA SER A 20 -8.83 -30.54 0.43
C SER A 20 -9.84 -30.20 -0.67
N SER A 21 -10.56 -29.10 -0.46
CA SER A 21 -11.44 -28.51 -1.44
C SER A 21 -10.55 -27.96 -2.55
N THR A 22 -10.99 -28.14 -3.79
CA THR A 22 -10.40 -27.51 -4.98
C THR A 22 -10.12 -26.03 -4.73
N TYR A 23 -10.99 -25.39 -3.95
CA TYR A 23 -10.86 -24.05 -3.39
C TYR A 23 -9.52 -23.76 -2.68
N GLY A 24 -9.09 -24.58 -1.70
CA GLY A 24 -7.84 -24.33 -0.98
C GLY A 24 -6.59 -24.43 -1.88
N GLY A 25 -6.66 -25.26 -2.92
CA GLY A 25 -5.63 -25.33 -3.95
C GLY A 25 -5.56 -24.07 -4.81
N VAL A 26 -6.71 -23.50 -5.17
CA VAL A 26 -6.80 -22.24 -5.93
C VAL A 26 -6.19 -21.07 -5.15
N GLU A 27 -6.52 -20.92 -3.87
CA GLU A 27 -5.95 -19.84 -3.04
C GLU A 27 -4.42 -19.94 -2.94
N ALA A 28 -3.88 -21.13 -2.68
CA ALA A 28 -2.44 -21.35 -2.60
C ALA A 28 -1.74 -21.03 -3.94
N GLN A 29 -2.35 -21.42 -5.06
CA GLN A 29 -1.83 -21.10 -6.39
C GLN A 29 -1.83 -19.60 -6.66
N VAL A 30 -2.92 -18.90 -6.33
CA VAL A 30 -3.05 -17.45 -6.49
C VAL A 30 -2.02 -16.70 -5.65
N ALA A 31 -1.84 -17.10 -4.38
CA ALA A 31 -0.83 -16.52 -3.51
C ALA A 31 0.59 -16.70 -4.06
N ALA A 32 0.90 -17.88 -4.61
CA ALA A 32 2.19 -18.13 -5.25
C ALA A 32 2.40 -17.25 -6.49
N LEU A 33 1.37 -17.08 -7.33
CA LEU A 33 1.42 -16.20 -8.51
C LEU A 33 1.60 -14.72 -8.10
N GLU A 34 0.85 -14.25 -7.11
CA GLU A 34 0.97 -12.89 -6.58
C GLU A 34 2.36 -12.60 -6.00
N SER A 35 2.94 -13.56 -5.26
CA SER A 35 4.30 -13.41 -4.70
C SER A 35 5.38 -13.24 -5.78
N ARG A 36 5.13 -13.75 -6.99
CA ARG A 36 5.97 -13.58 -8.18
C ARG A 36 5.58 -12.37 -9.04
N GLY A 37 4.58 -11.59 -8.62
CA GLY A 37 4.04 -10.46 -9.37
C GLY A 37 3.19 -10.86 -10.57
N GLN A 38 2.76 -12.12 -10.72
CA GLN A 38 1.98 -12.60 -11.87
C GLN A 38 0.48 -12.38 -11.66
N PHE A 39 0.08 -11.11 -11.49
CA PHE A 39 -1.31 -10.75 -11.18
C PHE A 39 -2.30 -11.13 -12.29
N ARG A 40 -1.86 -11.20 -13.56
CA ARG A 40 -2.74 -11.52 -14.69
C ARG A 40 -3.11 -12.99 -14.67
N GLU A 41 -2.11 -13.83 -14.50
CA GLU A 41 -2.27 -15.27 -14.36
C GLU A 41 -3.08 -15.59 -13.11
N ALA A 42 -2.82 -14.92 -11.99
CA ALA A 42 -3.61 -15.05 -10.77
C ALA A 42 -5.09 -14.73 -10.98
N GLY A 43 -5.40 -13.62 -11.67
CA GLY A 43 -6.78 -13.26 -12.01
C GLY A 43 -7.46 -14.27 -12.96
N GLN A 44 -6.70 -14.87 -13.89
CA GLN A 44 -7.21 -15.93 -14.77
C GLN A 44 -7.56 -17.21 -14.00
N VAL A 45 -6.71 -17.60 -13.04
CA VAL A 45 -6.96 -18.75 -12.16
C VAL A 45 -8.25 -18.55 -11.35
N LEU A 46 -8.41 -17.38 -10.72
CA LEU A 46 -9.63 -17.06 -9.97
C LEU A 46 -10.87 -17.02 -10.87
N SER A 47 -10.77 -16.36 -12.02
CA SER A 47 -11.88 -16.26 -12.97
C SER A 47 -12.30 -17.63 -13.51
N GLY A 48 -11.34 -18.51 -13.79
CA GLY A 48 -11.59 -19.89 -14.19
C GLY A 48 -12.28 -20.68 -13.08
N ALA A 49 -11.78 -20.61 -11.85
CA ALA A 49 -12.37 -21.29 -10.70
C ALA A 49 -13.83 -20.86 -10.47
N LEU A 50 -14.15 -19.56 -10.61
CA LEU A 50 -15.51 -19.05 -10.47
C LEU A 50 -16.54 -19.65 -11.45
N THR A 51 -16.10 -20.26 -12.56
CA THR A 51 -17.01 -20.94 -13.52
C THR A 51 -17.50 -22.30 -13.03
N ASP A 52 -16.87 -22.87 -12.00
CA ASP A 52 -17.27 -24.17 -11.47
C ASP A 52 -18.65 -24.08 -10.79
N ALA A 53 -19.59 -24.89 -11.29
CA ALA A 53 -20.94 -24.99 -10.78
C ALA A 53 -21.01 -25.74 -9.44
N ALA A 54 -19.99 -26.53 -9.10
CA ALA A 54 -19.91 -27.26 -7.84
C ALA A 54 -19.48 -26.38 -6.65
N LEU A 55 -19.02 -25.15 -6.89
CA LEU A 55 -18.63 -24.22 -5.84
C LEU A 55 -19.82 -23.81 -4.97
N GLY A 56 -19.64 -23.95 -3.65
CA GLY A 56 -20.58 -23.42 -2.67
C GLY A 56 -20.67 -21.89 -2.72
N GLU A 57 -21.76 -21.33 -2.20
CA GLU A 57 -21.98 -19.88 -2.21
C GLU A 57 -20.89 -19.11 -1.47
N THR A 58 -20.43 -19.62 -0.32
CA THR A 58 -19.37 -19.01 0.49
C THR A 58 -18.05 -18.98 -0.27
N GLU A 59 -17.66 -20.11 -0.87
CA GLU A 59 -16.42 -20.22 -1.66
C GLU A 59 -16.46 -19.28 -2.87
N ARG A 60 -17.60 -19.21 -3.57
CA ARG A 60 -17.81 -18.29 -4.68
C ARG A 60 -17.63 -16.83 -4.27
N LYS A 61 -18.19 -16.41 -3.13
CA LYS A 61 -18.03 -15.04 -2.61
C LYS A 61 -16.57 -14.74 -2.28
N GLN A 62 -15.86 -15.68 -1.68
CA GLN A 62 -14.47 -15.47 -1.30
C GLN A 62 -13.54 -15.41 -2.52
N LEU A 63 -13.72 -16.27 -3.53
CA LEU A 63 -12.98 -16.15 -4.80
C LEU A 63 -13.28 -14.85 -5.54
N ALA A 64 -14.55 -14.40 -5.53
CA ALA A 64 -14.94 -13.14 -6.16
C ALA A 64 -14.33 -11.92 -5.43
N PHE A 65 -14.30 -11.95 -4.10
CA PHE A 65 -13.60 -10.94 -3.31
C PHE A 65 -12.11 -10.91 -3.65
N GLU A 66 -11.49 -12.08 -3.77
CA GLU A 66 -10.06 -12.17 -4.04
C GLU A 66 -9.70 -11.64 -5.43
N LEU A 67 -10.58 -11.84 -6.41
CA LEU A 67 -10.43 -11.26 -7.74
C LEU A 67 -10.50 -9.72 -7.69
N ASP A 68 -11.49 -9.16 -6.98
CA ASP A 68 -11.59 -7.70 -6.77
C ASP A 68 -10.35 -7.15 -6.03
N ARG A 69 -9.83 -7.88 -5.04
CA ARG A 69 -8.61 -7.49 -4.32
C ARG A 69 -7.42 -7.36 -5.28
N LEU A 70 -7.20 -8.32 -6.17
CA LEU A 70 -6.12 -8.25 -7.16
C LEU A 70 -6.29 -7.05 -8.11
N GLU A 71 -7.52 -6.72 -8.50
CA GLU A 71 -7.81 -5.53 -9.31
C GLU A 71 -7.56 -4.22 -8.56
N ARG A 72 -7.91 -4.14 -7.28
CA ARG A 72 -7.64 -2.98 -6.44
C ARG A 72 -6.16 -2.74 -6.26
N ILE A 73 -5.37 -3.80 -6.04
CA ILE A 73 -3.91 -3.68 -5.98
C ILE A 73 -3.38 -3.05 -7.28
N ARG A 74 -3.88 -3.44 -8.46
CA ARG A 74 -3.47 -2.77 -9.71
C ARG A 74 -3.83 -1.29 -9.76
N LYS A 75 -5.01 -0.93 -9.24
CA LYS A 75 -5.47 0.47 -9.19
C LYS A 75 -4.64 1.30 -8.19
N ASP A 76 -4.19 0.69 -7.10
CA ASP A 76 -3.34 1.33 -6.09
C ASP A 76 -1.93 1.63 -6.61
N TYR A 77 -1.42 0.84 -7.56
CA TYR A 77 -0.09 0.98 -8.16
C TYR A 77 -0.16 1.33 -9.67
N PRO A 78 -0.72 2.50 -10.06
CA PRO A 78 -0.95 2.82 -11.47
C PRO A 78 0.29 3.37 -12.17
N LEU A 79 1.31 3.81 -11.43
CA LEU A 79 2.43 4.57 -11.97
C LEU A 79 3.55 3.65 -12.44
N THR A 80 4.02 3.88 -13.67
CA THR A 80 5.31 3.38 -14.14
C THR A 80 6.42 4.32 -13.67
N LYS A 81 7.68 3.89 -13.77
CA LYS A 81 8.84 4.73 -13.40
C LYS A 81 8.82 6.09 -14.10
N GLY A 82 8.57 6.12 -15.41
CA GLY A 82 8.50 7.36 -16.18
C GLY A 82 7.31 8.26 -15.79
N LYS A 83 6.14 7.68 -15.51
CA LYS A 83 4.98 8.45 -15.03
C LYS A 83 5.22 9.07 -13.66
N LEU A 84 5.85 8.32 -12.75
CA LEU A 84 6.24 8.85 -11.45
C LEU A 84 7.24 9.99 -11.60
N PHE A 85 8.28 9.82 -12.44
CA PHE A 85 9.26 10.87 -12.68
C PHE A 85 8.61 12.15 -13.21
N GLY A 86 7.76 12.05 -14.24
CA GLY A 86 7.04 13.20 -14.79
C GLY A 86 6.18 13.92 -13.73
N ALA A 87 5.41 13.16 -12.94
CA ALA A 87 4.62 13.74 -11.86
C ALA A 87 5.48 14.44 -10.78
N LEU A 88 6.68 13.92 -10.50
CA LEU A 88 7.61 14.54 -9.57
C LEU A 88 8.28 15.78 -10.14
N GLN A 89 8.52 15.85 -11.46
CA GLN A 89 9.06 17.06 -12.10
C GLN A 89 8.09 18.24 -12.00
N GLU A 90 6.78 17.98 -11.99
CA GLU A 90 5.76 19.01 -11.77
C GLU A 90 5.71 19.47 -10.30
N ALA A 91 6.03 18.58 -9.35
CA ALA A 91 5.88 18.82 -7.92
C ALA A 91 7.17 19.24 -7.19
N VAL A 92 8.36 18.95 -7.75
CA VAL A 92 9.66 19.17 -7.10
C VAL A 92 10.51 20.11 -7.94
N ARG A 93 10.82 21.28 -7.38
CA ARG A 93 11.74 22.25 -8.00
C ARG A 93 13.14 21.64 -8.18
N ASP A 94 13.71 21.84 -9.37
CA ASP A 94 15.06 21.43 -9.77
C ASP A 94 15.33 19.93 -9.61
N LEU A 95 14.31 19.07 -9.78
CA LEU A 95 14.49 17.62 -9.73
C LEU A 95 15.34 17.12 -10.90
N THR A 96 16.37 16.33 -10.58
CA THR A 96 17.22 15.67 -11.58
C THR A 96 16.94 14.16 -11.65
N GLU A 97 17.22 13.54 -12.80
CA GLU A 97 17.08 12.10 -12.97
C GLU A 97 17.96 11.32 -11.98
N ARG A 98 19.22 11.74 -11.79
CA ARG A 98 20.13 11.12 -10.82
C ARG A 98 19.58 11.14 -9.39
N GLU A 99 18.95 12.24 -8.98
CA GLU A 99 18.32 12.35 -7.67
C GLU A 99 17.11 11.40 -7.55
N PHE A 100 16.27 11.36 -8.59
CA PHE A 100 15.14 10.44 -8.63
C PHE A 100 15.57 8.97 -8.56
N GLU A 101 16.62 8.57 -9.30
CA GLU A 101 17.20 7.24 -9.19
C GLU A 101 17.72 6.94 -7.78
N GLY A 102 18.36 7.93 -7.13
CA GLY A 102 18.78 7.84 -5.74
C GLY A 102 17.60 7.55 -4.81
N TRP A 103 16.49 8.27 -4.95
CA TRP A 103 15.29 8.05 -4.15
C TRP A 103 14.65 6.67 -4.36
N ILE A 104 14.70 6.13 -5.59
CA ILE A 104 14.25 4.76 -5.85
C ILE A 104 15.17 3.75 -5.15
N ALA A 105 16.49 3.91 -5.26
CA ALA A 105 17.46 3.03 -4.63
C ALA A 105 17.38 3.05 -3.09
N GLU A 106 17.07 4.21 -2.52
CA GLU A 106 16.83 4.39 -1.08
C GLU A 106 15.49 3.84 -0.60
N GLY A 107 14.58 3.44 -1.51
CA GLY A 107 13.27 2.89 -1.15
C GLY A 107 12.29 3.94 -0.65
N ARG A 108 12.38 5.20 -1.12
CA ARG A 108 11.45 6.27 -0.71
C ARG A 108 10.00 6.08 -1.20
N PHE A 109 9.80 5.20 -2.18
CA PHE A 109 8.51 4.94 -2.78
C PHE A 109 8.01 3.53 -2.51
N ASP A 110 6.70 3.40 -2.27
CA ASP A 110 6.06 2.10 -2.16
C ASP A 110 5.91 1.51 -3.57
N THR A 111 6.42 0.29 -3.75
CA THR A 111 6.49 -0.38 -5.06
C THR A 111 5.88 -1.77 -5.02
N ARG A 112 5.46 -2.24 -6.20
CA ARG A 112 4.95 -3.59 -6.43
C ARG A 112 5.43 -4.05 -7.80
N GLU A 113 5.93 -5.29 -7.89
CA GLU A 113 6.16 -5.92 -9.19
C GLU A 113 4.82 -6.47 -9.70
N ILE A 114 4.35 -5.98 -10.86
CA ILE A 114 3.07 -6.36 -11.46
C ILE A 114 3.30 -6.74 -12.91
N ASP A 115 3.07 -8.01 -13.23
CA ASP A 115 3.16 -8.61 -14.55
C ASP A 115 4.50 -8.33 -15.26
N GLY A 116 5.61 -8.38 -14.50
CA GLY A 116 6.97 -8.15 -14.99
C GLY A 116 7.43 -6.70 -15.03
N GLU A 117 6.60 -5.76 -14.58
CA GLU A 117 6.93 -4.34 -14.50
C GLU A 117 6.84 -3.81 -13.06
N ARG A 118 7.87 -3.10 -12.62
CA ARG A 118 7.83 -2.37 -11.35
C ARG A 118 6.86 -1.20 -11.44
N ARG A 119 5.84 -1.22 -10.59
CA ARG A 119 4.83 -0.17 -10.45
C ARG A 119 4.96 0.54 -9.10
N PHE A 120 4.53 1.79 -9.06
CA PHE A 120 4.60 2.68 -7.91
C PHE A 120 3.21 3.09 -7.45
N MET A 121 3.05 3.27 -6.14
CA MET A 121 1.78 3.63 -5.53
C MET A 121 1.27 4.98 -6.04
N GLY A 122 -0.05 5.12 -6.24
CA GLY A 122 -0.66 6.34 -6.79
C GLY A 122 -0.44 7.59 -5.91
N SER A 123 -0.28 7.42 -4.61
CA SER A 123 -0.01 8.49 -3.65
C SER A 123 1.48 8.84 -3.51
N SER A 124 2.37 8.30 -4.36
CA SER A 124 3.83 8.43 -4.22
C SER A 124 4.32 9.87 -4.07
N VAL A 125 3.78 10.81 -4.84
CA VAL A 125 4.18 12.24 -4.78
C VAL A 125 3.83 12.84 -3.41
N ASN A 126 2.59 12.68 -2.95
CA ASN A 126 2.16 13.19 -1.64
C ASN A 126 2.91 12.51 -0.49
N ASN A 127 3.12 11.20 -0.59
CA ASN A 127 3.84 10.41 0.41
C ASN A 127 5.31 10.85 0.52
N LEU A 128 5.94 11.27 -0.58
CA LEU A 128 7.30 11.78 -0.57
C LEU A 128 7.42 12.98 0.38
N PHE A 129 6.58 14.01 0.23
CA PHE A 129 6.62 15.19 1.10
C PHE A 129 6.14 14.92 2.53
N PHE A 130 5.25 13.94 2.71
CA PHE A 130 4.81 13.52 4.03
C PHE A 130 5.95 12.84 4.82
N ARG A 131 6.74 11.98 4.17
CA ARG A 131 7.84 11.23 4.80
C ARG A 131 9.14 12.03 4.88
N HIS A 132 9.36 12.95 3.94
CA HIS A 132 10.59 13.72 3.77
C HIS A 132 10.27 15.22 3.84
N ALA A 133 10.06 15.72 5.06
CA ALA A 133 9.67 17.10 5.30
C ALA A 133 10.69 18.11 4.77
N GLU A 134 11.97 17.74 4.69
CA GLU A 134 13.06 18.54 4.12
C GLU A 134 12.83 18.91 2.65
N LEU A 135 12.04 18.12 1.91
CA LEU A 135 11.71 18.39 0.51
C LEU A 135 10.61 19.44 0.35
N SER A 136 9.89 19.80 1.42
CA SER A 136 8.79 20.78 1.35
C SER A 136 9.24 22.15 0.85
N ALA A 137 10.50 22.53 1.10
CA ALA A 137 11.08 23.77 0.58
C ALA A 137 11.14 23.81 -0.96
N ARG A 138 11.09 22.65 -1.62
CA ARG A 138 11.12 22.48 -3.09
C ARG A 138 9.75 22.18 -3.69
N LEU A 139 8.71 22.04 -2.88
CA LEU A 139 7.36 21.71 -3.35
C LEU A 139 6.79 22.79 -4.29
N LEU A 140 6.15 22.36 -5.37
CA LEU A 140 5.45 23.20 -6.35
C LEU A 140 3.98 22.75 -6.49
N PRO A 141 3.01 23.68 -6.44
CA PRO A 141 3.13 25.01 -5.84
C PRO A 141 3.46 24.90 -4.34
N PRO A 142 4.01 25.97 -3.71
CA PRO A 142 4.23 25.97 -2.28
C PRO A 142 2.95 25.63 -1.51
N LYS A 143 3.09 24.90 -0.40
CA LYS A 143 1.94 24.51 0.43
C LYS A 143 1.32 25.75 1.06
N ASP A 144 0.05 26.02 0.77
CA ASP A 144 -0.73 27.03 1.48
C ASP A 144 -1.24 26.44 2.80
N THR A 145 -0.67 26.91 3.91
CA THR A 145 -1.07 26.51 5.27
C THR A 145 -1.87 27.58 5.99
N ALA A 146 -2.09 28.76 5.39
CA ALA A 146 -2.59 29.94 6.10
C ALA A 146 -3.93 29.68 6.81
N LYS A 147 -4.87 29.00 6.14
CA LYS A 147 -6.17 28.64 6.72
C LYS A 147 -6.05 27.66 7.88
N HIS A 148 -5.17 26.67 7.75
CA HIS A 148 -4.95 25.67 8.81
C HIS A 148 -4.29 26.31 10.03
N ASP A 149 -3.28 27.15 9.80
CA ASP A 149 -2.54 27.83 10.86
C ASP A 149 -3.43 28.82 11.62
N LEU A 150 -4.33 29.52 10.91
CA LEU A 150 -5.35 30.38 11.53
C LEU A 150 -6.29 29.57 12.44
N ALA A 151 -6.83 28.44 11.96
CA ALA A 151 -7.72 27.60 12.76
C ALA A 151 -7.02 27.03 14.01
N ASN A 152 -5.75 26.64 13.89
CA ASN A 152 -4.94 26.20 15.03
C ASN A 152 -4.74 27.33 16.04
N TRP A 153 -4.43 28.55 15.56
CA TRP A 153 -4.27 29.72 16.41
C TRP A 153 -5.56 30.06 17.15
N GLU A 154 -6.70 30.11 16.46
CA GLU A 154 -8.02 30.36 17.05
C GLU A 154 -8.35 29.33 18.15
N THR A 155 -8.07 28.05 17.86
CA THR A 155 -8.22 26.95 18.83
C THR A 155 -7.35 27.18 20.06
N CYS A 156 -6.06 27.49 19.88
CA CYS A 156 -5.15 27.76 20.99
C CYS A 156 -5.58 28.98 21.83
N VAL A 157 -6.08 30.03 21.19
CA VAL A 157 -6.60 31.23 21.88
C VAL A 157 -7.84 30.88 22.71
N SER A 158 -8.79 30.14 22.14
CA SER A 158 -10.00 29.69 22.84
C SER A 158 -9.67 28.86 24.09
N ILE A 159 -8.76 27.88 23.97
CA ILE A 159 -8.30 27.05 25.10
C ILE A 159 -7.68 27.92 26.20
N LYS A 160 -6.81 28.87 25.84
CA LYS A 160 -6.18 29.79 26.81
C LYS A 160 -7.19 30.70 27.49
N GLN A 161 -8.23 31.16 26.78
CA GLN A 161 -9.28 31.98 27.37
C GLN A 161 -10.17 31.19 28.32
N ALA A 162 -10.51 29.95 27.98
CA ALA A 162 -11.26 29.05 28.87
C ALA A 162 -10.49 28.76 30.15
N ALA A 163 -9.20 28.41 30.05
CA ALA A 163 -8.35 28.10 31.20
C ALA A 163 -8.10 29.29 32.16
N ARG A 164 -8.32 30.54 31.71
CA ARG A 164 -8.23 31.75 32.57
C ARG A 164 -9.55 32.07 33.30
N LYS A 165 -10.65 31.44 32.89
CA LYS A 165 -11.98 31.64 33.48
C LYS A 165 -12.32 30.61 34.56
N GLU A 166 -11.47 29.60 34.74
CA GLU A 166 -11.47 28.63 35.83
C GLU A 166 -10.60 29.11 36.99
#